data_AF-A0A935MME7-F1
#
_entry.id   AF-A0A935MME7-F1
#
_cell.length_a   1.000
_cell.length_b   1.000
_cell.length_c   1.000
_cell.angle_alpha   90.00
_cell.angle_beta   90.00
_cell.angle_gamma   90.00
#
_symmetry.space_group_name_H-M   'P 1'
#
loop_
_entity.id
_entity.type
_entity.pdbx_description
1 polymer ?
#
loop_
_entity_poly.entity_id
_entity_poly.type
_entity_poly.pdbx_seq_one_letter_code
_entity_poly.pdbx_strand_id
1 'polypeptide(L)'
;MHDQAMQLFEKYKPSLQMISRKLGGKRFQEVLSDLENAQLDFLNMNEISSNKVWIEKLVKYYYDPLYLNSLERRQVIPCFKGSKKDVIDYLQYRHQKY
;
A
#
# COMPACT_ATOMS: atom_id res chain seq x y z
N MET A 1 -10.05 -10.51 20.10
CA MET A 1 -9.80 -9.40 19.15
C MET A 1 -8.43 -8.77 19.34
N HIS A 2 -8.09 -8.28 20.54
CA HIS A 2 -6.77 -7.68 20.80
C HIS A 2 -5.58 -8.65 20.52
N ASP A 3 -5.66 -9.89 21.01
CA ASP A 3 -4.61 -10.89 20.76
C ASP A 3 -4.41 -11.24 19.29
N GLN A 4 -5.49 -11.26 18.51
CA GLN A 4 -5.42 -11.52 17.07
C GLN A 4 -4.76 -10.36 16.32
N ALA A 5 -5.07 -9.11 16.71
CA ALA A 5 -4.42 -7.93 16.15
C ALA A 5 -2.92 -7.92 16.49
N MET A 6 -2.54 -8.28 17.71
CA MET A 6 -1.13 -8.39 18.09
C MET A 6 -0.39 -9.48 17.32
N GLN A 7 -1.01 -10.65 17.12
CA GLN A 7 -0.45 -11.70 16.26
C GLN A 7 -0.26 -11.24 14.80
N LEU A 8 -1.07 -10.31 14.31
CA LEU A 8 -0.89 -9.72 12.98
C LEU A 8 0.29 -8.75 12.94
N PHE A 9 0.41 -7.85 13.93
CA PHE A 9 1.55 -6.94 14.03
C PHE A 9 2.89 -7.70 14.09
N GLU A 10 2.96 -8.79 14.83
CA GLU A 10 4.14 -9.67 14.88
C GLU A 10 4.48 -10.31 13.53
N LYS A 11 3.50 -10.51 12.66
CA LYS A 11 3.72 -11.03 11.28
C LYS A 11 4.14 -9.95 10.30
N TYR A 12 3.78 -8.69 10.54
CA TYR A 12 4.09 -7.60 9.62
C TYR A 12 5.58 -7.26 9.60
N LYS A 13 6.28 -7.24 10.75
CA LYS A 13 7.72 -6.90 10.80
C LYS A 13 8.59 -7.88 9.98
N PRO A 14 8.47 -9.21 10.13
CA PRO A 14 9.21 -10.16 9.28
C PRO A 14 8.86 -10.02 7.79
N SER A 15 7.58 -9.81 7.47
CA SER A 15 7.13 -9.61 6.10
C SER A 15 7.76 -8.35 5.46
N LEU A 16 7.86 -7.27 6.22
CA LEU A 16 8.53 -6.04 5.78
C LEU A 16 10.03 -6.25 5.58
N GLN A 17 10.69 -7.04 6.44
CA GLN A 17 12.11 -7.38 6.29
C GLN A 17 12.38 -8.17 5.00
N MET A 18 11.48 -9.08 4.60
CA MET A 18 11.62 -9.84 3.36
C MET A 18 11.69 -8.95 2.10
N ILE A 19 11.06 -7.77 2.15
CA ILE A 19 11.03 -6.81 1.02
C ILE A 19 12.02 -5.65 1.17
N SER A 20 12.84 -5.65 2.23
CA SER A 20 13.80 -4.58 2.56
C SER A 20 14.75 -4.23 1.40
N ARG A 21 15.25 -5.23 0.67
CA ARG A 21 16.13 -5.02 -0.50
C ARG A 21 15.46 -4.22 -1.62
N LYS A 22 14.16 -4.42 -1.84
CA LYS A 22 13.39 -3.71 -2.87
C LYS A 22 13.01 -2.30 -2.43
N LEU A 23 12.77 -2.12 -1.13
CA LEU A 23 12.50 -0.81 -0.55
C LEU A 23 13.76 0.08 -0.50
N GLY A 24 14.91 -0.52 -0.19
CA GLY A 24 16.13 0.20 0.17
C GLY A 24 16.10 0.66 1.65
N GLY A 25 17.29 0.91 2.22
CA GLY A 25 17.44 1.14 3.66
C GLY A 25 16.60 2.27 4.22
N LYS A 26 16.60 3.44 3.57
CA LYS A 26 15.84 4.62 4.05
C LYS A 26 14.33 4.37 4.09
N ARG A 27 13.74 3.91 2.97
CA ARG A 27 12.30 3.65 2.89
C ARG A 27 11.87 2.50 3.79
N PHE A 28 12.71 1.48 3.95
CA PHE A 28 12.47 0.41 4.90
C PHE A 28 12.34 0.94 6.33
N GLN A 29 13.29 1.79 6.77
CA GLN A 29 13.25 2.38 8.11
C GLN A 29 12.03 3.29 8.32
N GLU A 30 11.66 4.09 7.31
CA GLU A 30 10.44 4.91 7.37
C GLU A 30 9.18 4.07 7.58
N VAL A 31 9.01 3.00 6.79
CA VAL A 31 7.83 2.12 6.89
C VAL A 31 7.83 1.33 8.20
N LEU A 32 9.00 0.87 8.66
CA LEU A 32 9.12 0.12 9.91
C LEU A 32 8.72 1.00 11.10
N SER A 33 9.22 2.24 11.15
CA SER A 33 8.88 3.17 12.23
C SER A 33 7.38 3.47 12.28
N ASP A 34 6.72 3.70 11.14
CA ASP A 34 5.28 3.94 11.10
C ASP A 34 4.46 2.70 11.52
N LEU A 35 4.91 1.50 11.15
CA LEU A 35 4.29 0.25 11.57
C LEU A 35 4.38 0.06 13.09
N GLU A 36 5.54 0.37 13.68
CA GLU A 36 5.75 0.30 15.13
C GLU A 36 4.91 1.34 15.88
N ASN A 37 4.81 2.56 15.35
CA ASN A 37 3.91 3.58 15.90
C ASN A 37 2.45 3.10 15.86
N ALA A 38 2.00 2.51 14.75
CA ALA A 38 0.65 1.98 14.64
C ALA A 38 0.36 0.81 15.61
N GLN A 39 1.37 -0.02 15.89
CA GLN A 39 1.27 -1.05 16.93
C GLN A 39 1.09 -0.43 18.32
N LEU A 40 1.86 0.63 18.64
CA LEU A 40 1.78 1.33 19.92
C LEU A 40 0.43 2.04 20.10
N ASP A 41 -0.07 2.72 19.07
CA ASP A 41 -1.38 3.39 19.11
C ASP A 41 -2.52 2.40 19.36
N PHE A 42 -2.45 1.23 18.72
CA PHE A 42 -3.41 0.16 18.96
C PHE A 42 -3.33 -0.36 20.40
N LEU A 43 -2.12 -0.63 20.91
CA LEU A 43 -1.91 -1.13 22.27
C LEU A 43 -2.40 -0.15 23.35
N ASN A 44 -2.13 1.13 23.16
CA ASN A 44 -2.39 2.15 24.18
C ASN A 44 -3.82 2.70 24.12
N MET A 45 -4.40 2.78 22.91
CA MET A 45 -5.62 3.55 22.67
C MET A 45 -6.67 2.77 21.87
N ASN A 46 -6.38 1.54 21.43
CA ASN A 46 -7.21 0.76 20.52
C ASN A 46 -7.55 1.52 19.22
N GLU A 47 -6.60 2.36 18.77
CA GLU A 47 -6.67 3.21 17.58
C GLU A 47 -6.02 2.49 16.39
N ILE A 48 -6.55 2.68 15.17
CA ILE A 48 -6.06 1.99 13.96
C ILE A 48 -5.75 2.92 12.79
N SER A 49 -6.09 4.20 12.86
CA SER A 49 -5.91 5.18 11.79
C SER A 49 -4.45 5.34 11.38
N SER A 50 -3.52 5.22 12.33
CA SER A 50 -2.08 5.28 12.05
C SER A 50 -1.58 4.13 11.17
N ASN A 51 -2.31 3.01 11.08
CA ASN A 51 -1.98 1.95 10.12
C ASN A 51 -2.02 2.42 8.66
N LYS A 52 -2.85 3.41 8.36
CA LYS A 52 -2.97 3.95 7.00
C LYS A 52 -1.64 4.50 6.49
N VAL A 53 -0.82 5.06 7.38
CA VAL A 53 0.44 5.71 7.01
C VAL A 53 1.43 4.71 6.40
N TRP A 54 1.72 3.62 7.11
CA TRP A 54 2.67 2.62 6.62
C TRP A 54 2.12 1.86 5.40
N ILE A 55 0.80 1.64 5.34
CA ILE A 55 0.13 1.01 4.19
C ILE A 55 0.27 1.88 2.94
N GLU A 56 -0.03 3.18 3.01
CA GLU A 56 0.11 4.11 1.88
C GLU A 56 1.55 4.16 1.37
N LYS A 57 2.53 4.19 2.29
CA LYS A 57 3.95 4.13 1.91
C LYS A 57 4.31 2.82 1.23
N LEU A 58 3.83 1.66 1.69
CA LEU A 58 4.09 0.39 1.01
C LEU A 58 3.48 0.33 -0.38
N VAL A 59 2.24 0.80 -0.55
CA VAL A 59 1.59 0.86 -1.87
C VAL A 59 2.48 1.67 -2.83
N LYS A 60 2.92 2.85 -2.41
CA LYS A 60 3.73 3.74 -3.25
C LYS A 60 5.16 3.26 -3.47
N TYR A 61 5.82 2.76 -2.42
CA TYR A 61 7.26 2.46 -2.46
C TYR A 61 7.57 1.08 -2.99
N TYR A 62 6.67 0.11 -2.78
CA TYR A 62 6.88 -1.28 -3.13
C TYR A 62 5.97 -1.71 -4.27
N TYR A 63 4.66 -1.49 -4.17
CA TYR A 63 3.71 -2.03 -5.12
C TYR A 63 3.65 -1.24 -6.43
N ASP A 64 3.60 0.09 -6.40
CA ASP A 64 3.53 0.93 -7.60
C ASP A 64 4.67 0.62 -8.59
N PRO A 65 5.96 0.56 -8.18
CA PRO A 65 7.04 0.20 -9.09
C PRO A 65 6.87 -1.21 -9.68
N LEU A 66 6.39 -2.17 -8.89
CA LEU A 66 6.17 -3.54 -9.38
C LEU A 66 5.05 -3.60 -10.41
N TYR A 67 3.95 -2.87 -10.17
CA TYR A 67 2.84 -2.79 -11.11
C TYR A 67 3.24 -2.09 -12.39
N LEU A 68 3.94 -0.95 -12.32
CA LEU A 68 4.44 -0.24 -13.49
C LEU A 68 5.35 -1.12 -14.35
N ASN A 69 6.35 -1.77 -13.72
CA ASN A 69 7.25 -2.70 -14.41
C ASN A 69 6.49 -3.91 -15.01
N SER A 70 5.44 -4.39 -14.33
CA SER A 70 4.62 -5.49 -14.85
C SER A 70 3.77 -5.06 -16.05
N LEU A 71 3.21 -3.85 -16.03
CA LEU A 71 2.43 -3.30 -17.13
C LEU A 71 3.31 -3.08 -18.36
N GLU A 72 4.50 -2.52 -18.16
CA GLU A 72 5.50 -2.31 -19.21
C GLU A 72 5.92 -3.65 -19.83
N ARG A 73 6.30 -4.64 -19.02
CA ARG A 73 6.72 -5.97 -19.49
C ARG A 73 5.62 -6.69 -20.29
N ARG A 74 4.36 -6.53 -19.88
CA ARG A 74 3.20 -7.14 -20.55
C ARG A 74 2.69 -6.32 -21.74
N GLN A 75 3.27 -5.14 -21.98
CA GLN A 75 2.83 -4.20 -23.02
C GLN A 75 1.31 -3.96 -22.96
N VAL A 76 0.77 -3.83 -21.74
CA VAL A 76 -0.68 -3.63 -21.56
C VAL A 76 -1.07 -2.27 -22.12
N ILE A 77 -1.92 -2.27 -23.14
CA ILE A 77 -2.53 -1.07 -23.69
C ILE A 77 -3.82 -0.83 -22.92
N PRO A 78 -3.89 0.19 -22.04
CA PRO A 78 -5.12 0.49 -21.33
C PRO A 78 -6.19 0.96 -22.32
N CYS A 79 -7.44 0.54 -22.12
CA CYS A 79 -8.57 0.99 -22.93
C CYS A 79 -8.82 2.51 -22.85
N PHE A 80 -8.30 3.16 -21.80
CA PHE A 80 -8.27 4.60 -21.63
C PHE A 80 -7.12 5.01 -20.70
N LYS A 81 -6.48 6.15 -20.98
CA LYS A 81 -5.41 6.73 -20.14
C LYS A 81 -5.57 8.25 -20.12
N GLY A 82 -5.57 8.84 -18.93
CA GLY A 82 -5.70 10.28 -18.74
C GLY A 82 -5.49 10.68 -17.29
N SER A 83 -5.84 11.92 -16.93
CA SER A 83 -5.85 12.36 -15.55
C SER A 83 -6.87 11.59 -14.72
N LYS A 84 -6.82 11.71 -13.38
CA LYS A 84 -7.84 11.12 -12.50
C LYS A 84 -9.26 11.52 -12.92
N LYS A 85 -9.45 12.80 -13.27
CA LYS A 85 -10.74 13.31 -13.74
C LYS A 85 -11.15 12.61 -15.04
N ASP A 86 -10.27 12.56 -16.03
CA ASP A 86 -10.58 11.96 -17.33
C ASP A 86 -10.93 10.47 -17.20
N VAL A 87 -10.24 9.74 -16.32
CA VAL A 87 -10.51 8.32 -16.04
C VAL A 87 -11.88 8.14 -15.39
N ILE A 88 -12.24 8.98 -14.42
CA ILE A 88 -13.57 8.95 -13.79
C ILE A 88 -14.66 9.25 -14.84
N ASP A 89 -14.47 10.28 -15.64
CA ASP A 89 -15.42 10.68 -16.69
C ASP A 89 -15.61 9.55 -17.72
N TYR A 90 -14.52 8.88 -18.14
CA TYR A 90 -14.56 7.70 -19.03
C TYR A 90 -15.35 6.53 -18.41
N LEU A 91 -15.12 6.22 -17.13
CA LEU A 91 -15.82 5.12 -16.44
C LEU A 91 -17.32 5.40 -16.30
N GLN A 92 -17.69 6.65 -15.99
CA GLN A 92 -19.10 7.07 -15.89
C GLN A 92 -19.80 6.96 -17.25
N TYR A 93 -19.17 7.45 -18.32
CA TYR A 93 -19.70 7.31 -19.68
C TYR A 93 -19.89 5.84 -20.06
N ARG A 94 -18.93 4.96 -19.74
CA ARG A 94 -19.03 3.53 -20.05
C ARG A 94 -20.14 2.84 -19.27
N HIS A 95 -20.35 3.21 -18.00
CA HIS A 95 -21.42 2.62 -17.17
C HIS A 95 -22.82 2.96 -17.68
N GLN A 96 -23.04 4.13 -18.28
CA GLN A 96 -24.35 4.52 -18.83
C GLN A 96 -24.69 3.82 -20.16
N LYS A 97 -23.70 3.19 -20.81
CA LYS A 97 -23.84 2.57 -22.12
C LYS A 97 -24.22 1.08 -22.04
N TYR A 98 -24.31 0.52 -20.83
CA TYR A 98 -24.76 -0.84 -20.52
C TYR A 98 -25.89 -0.76 -19.48
#